data_AF-A0A131Z3C5-F1
#
_entry.id   AF-A0A131Z3C5-F1
#
_cell.length_a   1.000
_cell.length_b   1.000
_cell.length_c   1.000
_cell.angle_alpha   90.00
_cell.angle_beta   90.00
_cell.angle_gamma   90.00
#
_symmetry.space_group_name_H-M   'P 1'
#
loop_
_entity.id
_entity.type
_entity.pdbx_description
1 polymer ?
#
loop_
_entity_poly.entity_id
_entity_poly.type
_entity_poly.pdbx_seq_one_letter_code
_entity_poly.pdbx_strand_id
1 'polypeptide(L)'
;MAGLLKIVAVGLVVIAAVTWCEGDEAPKAAEPAKPQVAEGEAENAFHKFFQGNPKFWVTQKATAGGCSWYKNYTLTEKEVTLEESYSLGQQCRSHYHTYTFGGNDRMFSQSDVVGVAQFYDMVYINKTCAVVKGAQWGQREDKDNKTKSCGTRNGQELDPFPPEPCCYRNDSTKLSESPMAKWLRRVGDEPEPFYCSRGTFHVIYVTDSMKNEVPSDCIKEYQERTNRKEG
;
A
#
# COMPACT_ATOMS: atom_id res chain seq x y z
N MET A 1 5.94 -38.56 -22.81
CA MET A 1 7.19 -37.93 -22.31
C MET A 1 6.89 -36.44 -22.16
N ALA A 2 6.30 -35.97 -21.07
CA ALA A 2 6.97 -35.65 -19.79
C ALA A 2 8.21 -34.77 -20.00
N GLY A 3 7.99 -33.49 -20.32
CA GLY A 3 8.97 -32.41 -20.20
C GLY A 3 8.47 -31.41 -19.17
N LEU A 4 8.88 -31.58 -17.91
CA LEU A 4 8.62 -30.66 -16.81
C LEU A 4 9.35 -29.32 -17.07
N LEU A 5 8.59 -28.26 -17.36
CA LEU A 5 9.05 -26.88 -17.17
C LEU A 5 8.59 -26.44 -15.78
N LYS A 6 9.46 -26.66 -14.79
CA LYS A 6 9.38 -26.05 -13.45
C LYS A 6 9.79 -24.58 -13.59
N ILE A 7 8.81 -23.71 -13.82
CA ILE A 7 9.01 -22.27 -13.61
C ILE A 7 8.87 -22.03 -12.10
N VAL A 8 9.95 -21.52 -11.53
CA VAL A 8 10.18 -21.33 -10.10
C VAL A 8 9.25 -20.24 -9.57
N ALA A 9 8.22 -20.64 -8.82
CA ALA A 9 7.27 -19.75 -8.17
C ALA A 9 7.88 -19.04 -6.95
N VAL A 10 8.66 -17.99 -7.19
CA VAL A 10 8.86 -16.88 -6.24
C VAL A 10 7.61 -16.00 -6.37
N GLY A 11 6.49 -16.41 -5.78
CA GLY A 11 5.21 -15.93 -6.34
C GLY A 11 3.99 -16.19 -5.50
N LEU A 12 3.85 -15.51 -4.37
CA LEU A 12 2.52 -15.22 -3.83
C LEU A 12 2.36 -13.71 -3.55
N VAL A 13 3.41 -12.99 -3.13
CA VAL A 13 3.39 -11.51 -3.13
C VAL A 13 3.89 -10.92 -4.45
N VAL A 14 4.80 -11.60 -5.17
CA VAL A 14 5.17 -11.19 -6.54
C VAL A 14 4.01 -11.47 -7.51
N ILE A 15 3.21 -12.52 -7.28
CA ILE A 15 1.99 -12.74 -8.08
C ILE A 15 0.93 -11.71 -7.70
N ALA A 16 0.71 -11.41 -6.42
CA ALA A 16 -0.19 -10.33 -6.02
C ALA A 16 0.24 -8.95 -6.57
N ALA A 17 1.54 -8.62 -6.57
CA ALA A 17 2.01 -7.36 -7.15
C ALA A 17 1.84 -7.32 -8.69
N VAL A 18 2.05 -8.45 -9.38
CA VAL A 18 1.84 -8.55 -10.84
C VAL A 18 0.36 -8.49 -11.21
N THR A 19 -0.52 -9.15 -10.45
CA THR A 19 -1.98 -9.09 -10.68
C THR A 19 -2.62 -7.80 -10.17
N TRP A 20 -1.90 -6.94 -9.44
CA TRP A 20 -2.38 -5.60 -9.06
C TRP A 20 -1.85 -4.48 -9.97
N CYS A 21 -0.83 -4.79 -10.77
CA CYS A 21 -0.45 -4.00 -11.94
C CYS A 21 -1.40 -4.24 -13.12
N GLU A 22 -1.95 -5.45 -13.23
CA GLU A 22 -2.91 -5.83 -14.28
C GLU A 22 -4.33 -5.65 -13.73
N GLY A 23 -4.98 -4.53 -14.04
CA GLY A 23 -6.41 -4.35 -13.78
C GLY A 23 -7.22 -5.55 -14.30
N ASP A 24 -8.31 -5.90 -13.60
CA ASP A 24 -9.14 -7.10 -13.81
C ASP A 24 -9.44 -7.42 -15.30
N GLU A 25 -8.55 -8.12 -15.99
CA GLU A 25 -8.84 -8.86 -17.21
C GLU A 25 -8.20 -10.24 -17.13
N ALA A 26 -9.06 -11.26 -17.10
CA ALA A 26 -8.63 -12.65 -17.07
C ALA A 26 -7.75 -12.99 -18.29
N PRO A 27 -6.60 -13.67 -18.13
CA PRO A 27 -5.70 -13.94 -19.24
C PRO A 27 -6.28 -15.05 -20.12
N LYS A 28 -6.66 -14.71 -21.36
CA LYS A 28 -6.68 -15.69 -22.44
C LYS A 28 -5.24 -15.97 -22.88
N ALA A 29 -4.93 -17.24 -23.00
CA ALA A 29 -3.60 -17.75 -23.26
C ALA A 29 -2.96 -17.22 -24.56
N ALA A 30 -1.63 -17.09 -24.48
CA ALA A 30 -0.63 -17.03 -25.55
C ALA A 30 -0.29 -15.65 -26.16
N GLU A 31 0.76 -15.01 -25.64
CA GLU A 31 2.06 -14.75 -26.31
C GLU A 31 3.00 -14.04 -25.31
N PRO A 32 4.34 -14.04 -25.49
CA PRO A 32 5.26 -13.39 -24.56
C PRO A 32 5.13 -11.87 -24.69
N ALA A 33 4.23 -11.29 -23.90
CA ALA A 33 4.03 -9.85 -23.87
C ALA A 33 5.25 -9.18 -23.25
N LYS A 34 5.91 -8.32 -24.02
CA LYS A 34 6.65 -7.16 -23.47
C LYS A 34 5.76 -6.48 -22.42
N PRO A 35 6.30 -5.83 -21.37
CA PRO A 35 5.49 -5.11 -20.40
C PRO A 35 4.61 -4.10 -21.14
N GLN A 36 3.36 -4.49 -21.39
CA GLN A 36 2.34 -3.63 -21.96
C GLN A 36 1.79 -2.90 -20.76
N VAL A 37 2.32 -1.69 -20.61
CA VAL A 37 1.83 -0.65 -19.72
C VAL A 37 0.33 -0.54 -19.97
N ALA A 38 -0.49 -0.87 -18.97
CA ALA A 38 -1.93 -0.69 -19.05
C ALA A 38 -2.21 0.79 -19.35
N GLU A 39 -2.96 1.05 -20.42
CA GLU A 39 -3.36 2.38 -20.84
C GLU A 39 -4.12 3.08 -19.69
N GLY A 40 -3.57 4.19 -19.19
CA GLY A 40 -4.26 5.11 -18.28
C GLY A 40 -3.56 5.49 -16.97
N GLU A 41 -2.25 5.32 -16.79
CA GLU A 41 -1.54 5.70 -15.54
C GLU A 41 -1.66 7.21 -15.22
N ALA A 42 -1.79 8.09 -16.22
CA ALA A 42 -2.09 9.51 -16.04
C ALA A 42 -3.52 9.81 -15.54
N GLU A 43 -4.42 8.82 -15.57
CA GLU A 43 -5.81 8.97 -15.12
C GLU A 43 -6.05 8.63 -13.65
N ASN A 44 -5.07 8.03 -12.96
CA ASN A 44 -5.18 7.65 -11.56
C ASN A 44 -5.52 8.86 -10.68
N ALA A 45 -6.51 8.71 -9.79
CA ALA A 45 -7.01 9.80 -8.96
C ALA A 45 -5.94 10.35 -7.99
N PHE A 46 -5.00 9.52 -7.52
CA PHE A 46 -3.85 10.01 -6.76
C PHE A 46 -2.96 10.92 -7.59
N HIS A 47 -2.60 10.51 -8.81
CA HIS A 47 -1.79 11.33 -9.71
C HIS A 47 -2.44 12.69 -9.95
N LYS A 48 -3.74 12.72 -10.29
CA LYS A 48 -4.52 13.96 -10.49
C LYS A 48 -4.57 14.81 -9.23
N PHE A 49 -4.80 14.21 -8.06
CA PHE A 49 -4.85 14.94 -6.78
C PHE A 49 -3.49 15.57 -6.46
N PHE A 50 -2.39 14.83 -6.60
CA PHE A 50 -1.04 15.30 -6.30
C PHE A 50 -0.59 16.38 -7.29
N GLN A 51 -0.97 16.27 -8.56
CA GLN A 51 -0.68 17.31 -9.55
C GLN A 51 -1.32 18.66 -9.19
N GLY A 52 -2.57 18.64 -8.70
CA GLY A 52 -3.26 19.85 -8.24
C GLY A 52 -2.80 20.34 -6.86
N ASN A 53 -2.29 19.45 -6.02
CA ASN A 53 -2.02 19.69 -4.61
C ASN A 53 -0.60 19.25 -4.23
N PRO A 54 0.44 20.05 -4.57
CA PRO A 54 1.85 19.67 -4.35
C PRO A 54 2.24 19.60 -2.86
N LYS A 55 1.42 20.15 -1.97
CA LYS A 55 1.51 19.97 -0.52
C LYS A 55 0.11 19.80 0.06
N PHE A 56 -0.06 18.79 0.87
CA PHE A 56 -1.33 18.44 1.50
C PHE A 56 -1.10 17.88 2.90
N TRP A 57 -2.16 17.86 3.70
CA TRP A 57 -2.14 17.43 5.08
C TRP A 57 -2.89 16.13 5.25
N VAL A 58 -2.47 15.36 6.24
CA VAL A 58 -3.08 14.08 6.59
C VAL A 58 -3.77 14.24 7.94
N THR A 59 -5.01 13.79 8.03
CA THR A 59 -5.74 13.82 9.29
C THR A 59 -6.82 12.75 9.35
N GLN A 60 -7.31 12.53 10.56
CA GLN A 60 -8.48 11.72 10.90
C GLN A 60 -9.52 12.55 11.67
N LYS A 61 -9.33 13.88 11.68
CA LYS A 61 -10.06 14.85 12.49
C LYS A 61 -10.46 16.05 11.63
N ALA A 62 -11.28 16.94 12.19
CA ALA A 62 -11.68 18.20 11.55
C ALA A 62 -10.52 19.18 11.28
N THR A 63 -9.37 18.97 11.91
CA THR A 63 -8.14 19.75 11.73
C THR A 63 -6.94 18.82 11.55
N ALA A 64 -5.96 19.23 10.75
CA ALA A 64 -4.71 18.51 10.61
C ALA A 64 -3.71 18.84 11.72
N GLY A 65 -2.91 17.85 12.12
CA GLY A 65 -1.83 18.05 13.09
C GLY A 65 -0.65 18.81 12.45
N GLY A 66 0.01 19.68 13.21
CA GLY A 66 1.04 20.62 12.69
C GLY A 66 2.27 20.01 12.01
N CYS A 67 2.55 18.71 12.22
CA CYS A 67 3.63 18.00 11.53
C CYS A 67 3.12 16.85 10.64
N SER A 68 1.82 16.78 10.32
CA SER A 68 1.22 15.69 9.54
C SER A 68 0.90 16.16 8.12
N TRP A 69 1.95 16.33 7.32
CA TRP A 69 1.83 16.77 5.92
C TRP A 69 2.67 15.91 4.99
N TYR A 70 2.23 15.86 3.74
CA TYR A 70 2.96 15.34 2.61
C TYR A 70 3.26 16.46 1.63
N LYS A 71 4.40 16.35 0.96
CA LYS A 71 4.79 17.24 -0.12
C LYS A 71 5.37 16.43 -1.27
N ASN A 72 4.97 16.75 -2.49
CA ASN A 72 5.54 16.09 -3.67
C ASN A 72 7.00 16.50 -3.82
N TYR A 73 7.88 15.51 -3.82
CA TYR A 73 9.29 15.68 -4.18
C TYR A 73 9.48 15.45 -5.69
N THR A 74 8.96 14.32 -6.19
CA THR A 74 8.85 14.00 -7.62
C THR A 74 7.46 13.44 -7.91
N LEU A 75 6.93 13.73 -9.10
CA LEU A 75 5.68 13.18 -9.60
C LEU A 75 5.86 12.89 -11.09
N THR A 76 5.61 11.66 -11.47
CA THR A 76 5.62 11.18 -12.86
C THR A 76 4.30 10.47 -13.14
N GLU A 77 4.07 10.07 -14.39
CA GLU A 77 2.89 9.28 -14.75
C GLU A 77 2.83 7.94 -14.00
N LYS A 78 3.96 7.41 -13.52
CA LYS A 78 4.07 6.06 -12.93
C LYS A 78 4.16 6.04 -11.42
N GLU A 79 4.74 7.07 -10.85
CA GLU A 79 5.07 7.10 -9.43
C GLU A 79 5.14 8.52 -8.87
N VAL A 80 5.02 8.58 -7.55
CA VAL A 80 5.24 9.79 -6.76
C VAL A 80 6.24 9.49 -5.66
N THR A 81 7.21 10.38 -5.47
CA THR A 81 7.97 10.45 -4.22
C THR A 81 7.40 11.57 -3.37
N LEU A 82 6.91 11.21 -2.18
CA LEU A 82 6.39 12.13 -1.19
C LEU A 82 7.43 12.34 -0.09
N GLU A 83 7.67 13.59 0.25
CA GLU A 83 8.26 13.99 1.52
C GLU A 83 7.18 13.91 2.59
N GLU A 84 7.29 12.96 3.51
CA GLU A 84 6.41 12.75 4.65
C GLU A 84 6.96 13.45 5.90
N SER A 85 6.15 14.31 6.51
CA SER A 85 6.48 14.92 7.79
C SER A 85 5.93 14.13 8.97
N TYR A 86 6.71 14.10 10.06
CA TYR A 86 6.35 13.53 11.34
C TYR A 86 6.89 14.37 12.49
N SER A 87 6.28 14.23 13.68
CA SER A 87 6.76 14.93 14.89
C SER A 87 7.85 14.12 15.58
N LEU A 88 8.97 14.78 15.90
CA LEU A 88 10.01 14.25 16.79
C LEU A 88 10.28 15.28 17.89
N GLY A 89 9.66 15.08 19.05
CA GLY A 89 9.66 16.06 20.14
C GLY A 89 8.84 17.29 19.77
N GLN A 90 9.47 18.47 19.79
CA GLN A 90 8.85 19.75 19.40
C GLN A 90 9.14 20.15 17.94
N GLN A 91 9.87 19.33 17.19
CA GLN A 91 10.28 19.64 15.81
C GLN A 91 9.56 18.72 14.81
N CYS A 92 9.15 19.28 13.68
CA CYS A 92 8.77 18.46 12.53
C CYS A 92 10.04 17.97 11.82
N ARG A 93 10.09 16.68 11.52
CA ARG A 93 11.11 16.01 10.70
C ARG A 93 10.44 15.44 9.45
N SER A 94 11.22 15.12 8.43
CA SER A 94 10.69 14.49 7.24
C SER A 94 11.57 13.36 6.71
N HIS A 95 10.95 12.46 5.96
CA HIS A 95 11.60 11.40 5.20
C HIS A 95 10.89 11.23 3.85
N TYR A 96 11.48 10.48 2.93
CA TYR A 96 10.94 10.31 1.58
C TYR A 96 10.40 8.90 1.39
N HIS A 97 9.21 8.81 0.81
CA HIS A 97 8.58 7.56 0.41
C HIS A 97 8.15 7.61 -1.05
N THR A 98 8.48 6.58 -1.81
CA THR A 98 8.04 6.43 -3.20
C THR A 98 6.88 5.45 -3.28
N TYR A 99 5.85 5.84 -4.01
CA TYR A 99 4.67 5.04 -4.32
C TYR A 99 4.50 4.93 -5.83
N THR A 100 4.24 3.72 -6.31
CA THR A 100 3.86 3.44 -7.70
C THR A 100 2.34 3.52 -7.83
N PHE A 101 1.85 4.07 -8.94
CA PHE A 101 0.43 4.08 -9.27
C PHE A 101 0.01 2.73 -9.85
N GLY A 102 -1.16 2.23 -9.45
CA GLY A 102 -1.77 1.02 -9.99
C GLY A 102 -3.17 1.29 -10.54
N GLY A 103 -3.83 0.23 -11.01
CA GLY A 103 -5.22 0.30 -11.45
C GLY A 103 -6.20 0.60 -10.30
N ASN A 104 -7.44 0.97 -10.63
CA ASN A 104 -8.51 1.24 -9.67
C ASN A 104 -8.18 2.34 -8.64
N ASP A 105 -7.54 3.43 -9.09
CA ASP A 105 -7.14 4.55 -8.23
C ASP A 105 -6.31 4.13 -7.01
N ARG A 106 -5.45 3.14 -7.21
CA ARG A 106 -4.53 2.60 -6.21
C ARG A 106 -3.16 3.24 -6.30
N MET A 107 -2.48 3.35 -5.18
CA MET A 107 -1.03 3.50 -5.13
C MET A 107 -0.43 2.55 -4.09
N PHE A 108 0.82 2.17 -4.27
CA PHE A 108 1.48 1.23 -3.38
C PHE A 108 2.99 1.44 -3.30
N SER A 109 3.57 1.04 -2.18
CA SER A 109 5.02 0.98 -1.98
C SER A 109 5.38 -0.38 -1.44
N GLN A 110 6.42 -1.00 -2.00
CA GLN A 110 6.90 -2.30 -1.55
C GLN A 110 8.42 -2.28 -1.45
N SER A 111 8.93 -2.83 -0.34
CA SER A 111 10.35 -3.16 -0.21
C SER A 111 10.51 -4.62 0.13
N ASP A 112 11.09 -5.35 -0.81
CA ASP A 112 11.49 -6.76 -0.68
C ASP A 112 12.73 -6.94 0.21
N VAL A 113 13.50 -5.87 0.44
CA VAL A 113 14.68 -5.85 1.32
C VAL A 113 14.31 -5.72 2.79
N VAL A 114 13.35 -4.86 3.14
CA VAL A 114 12.89 -4.73 4.54
C VAL A 114 11.58 -5.48 4.82
N GLY A 115 11.00 -6.12 3.80
CA GLY A 115 9.79 -6.92 3.92
C GLY A 115 8.59 -6.12 4.40
N VAL A 116 8.39 -4.93 3.86
CA VAL A 116 7.21 -4.08 4.15
C VAL A 116 6.50 -3.72 2.86
N ALA A 117 5.18 -3.60 2.93
CA ALA A 117 4.39 -3.04 1.85
C ALA A 117 3.28 -2.14 2.42
N GLN A 118 2.92 -1.14 1.64
CA GLN A 118 1.83 -0.23 1.93
C GLN A 118 0.96 -0.08 0.69
N PHE A 119 -0.35 -0.15 0.88
CA PHE A 119 -1.34 -0.05 -0.18
C PHE A 119 -2.34 1.03 0.17
N TYR A 120 -2.76 1.80 -0.83
CA TYR A 120 -3.72 2.88 -0.67
C TYR A 120 -4.68 2.90 -1.85
N ASP A 121 -5.98 2.95 -1.57
CA ASP A 121 -7.04 3.17 -2.56
C ASP A 121 -7.70 4.53 -2.26
N MET A 122 -7.92 5.33 -3.29
CA MET A 122 -8.68 6.56 -3.17
C MET A 122 -10.18 6.25 -3.20
N VAL A 123 -10.85 6.38 -2.06
CA VAL A 123 -12.28 6.00 -1.92
C VAL A 123 -13.24 7.17 -2.04
N TYR A 124 -12.73 8.39 -1.91
CA TYR A 124 -13.46 9.63 -2.14
C TYR A 124 -12.47 10.73 -2.55
N ILE A 125 -12.86 11.59 -3.46
CA ILE A 125 -12.07 12.77 -3.85
C ILE A 125 -12.97 13.92 -4.26
N ASN A 126 -12.59 15.12 -3.82
CA ASN A 126 -13.04 16.36 -4.39
C ASN A 126 -11.81 17.28 -4.64
N LYS A 127 -12.04 18.56 -4.96
CA LYS A 127 -10.96 19.49 -5.29
C LYS A 127 -10.03 19.80 -4.11
N THR A 128 -10.52 19.74 -2.88
CA THR A 128 -9.82 20.23 -1.68
C THR A 128 -9.53 19.15 -0.64
N CYS A 129 -10.06 17.94 -0.82
CA CYS A 129 -9.80 16.82 0.04
C CYS A 129 -10.05 15.48 -0.65
N ALA A 130 -9.48 14.42 -0.09
CA ALA A 130 -9.71 13.04 -0.48
C ALA A 130 -9.78 12.16 0.77
N VAL A 131 -10.55 11.08 0.72
CA VAL A 131 -10.51 10.01 1.73
C VAL A 131 -9.83 8.81 1.11
N VAL A 132 -8.87 8.28 1.85
CA VAL A 132 -7.98 7.21 1.39
C VAL A 132 -8.13 6.01 2.32
N LYS A 133 -8.35 4.84 1.74
CA LYS A 133 -8.28 3.53 2.38
C LYS A 133 -6.84 3.06 2.32
N GLY A 134 -6.26 2.66 3.44
CA GLY A 134 -4.86 2.24 3.53
C GLY A 134 -4.72 0.89 4.22
N ALA A 135 -3.67 0.14 3.87
CA ALA A 135 -3.26 -1.06 4.58
C ALA A 135 -1.73 -1.14 4.62
N GLN A 136 -1.21 -1.59 5.75
CA GLN A 136 0.23 -1.81 5.93
C GLN A 136 0.49 -3.27 6.24
N TRP A 137 1.44 -3.82 5.51
CA TRP A 137 1.96 -5.17 5.66
C TRP A 137 3.42 -5.16 6.07
N GLY A 138 3.82 -6.11 6.90
CA GLY A 138 5.22 -6.27 7.27
C GLY A 138 5.54 -7.64 7.83
N GLN A 139 6.79 -8.07 7.65
CA GLN A 139 7.32 -9.29 8.27
C GLN A 139 7.46 -9.08 9.79
N ARG A 140 6.89 -9.97 10.60
CA ARG A 140 6.89 -9.87 12.08
C ARG A 140 6.87 -11.24 12.74
N GLU A 141 7.37 -11.29 13.97
CA GLU A 141 7.10 -12.40 14.89
C GLU A 141 5.59 -12.43 15.20
N ASP A 142 4.93 -13.58 15.01
CA ASP A 142 3.60 -13.82 15.57
C ASP A 142 3.76 -14.29 17.03
N LYS A 143 4.26 -13.40 17.89
CA LYS A 143 4.68 -13.71 19.27
C LYS A 143 3.63 -14.41 20.11
N ASP A 144 2.36 -14.23 19.77
CA ASP A 144 1.24 -14.69 20.57
C ASP A 144 0.38 -15.76 19.86
N ASN A 145 0.61 -16.07 18.58
CA ASN A 145 -0.25 -16.95 17.78
C ASN A 145 -1.74 -16.54 17.84
N LYS A 146 -2.01 -15.27 18.19
CA LYS A 146 -3.35 -14.69 18.43
C LYS A 146 -3.92 -14.07 17.17
N THR A 147 -3.09 -13.91 16.14
CA THR A 147 -3.47 -13.21 14.92
C THR A 147 -4.19 -14.20 14.00
N LYS A 148 -5.40 -13.84 13.54
CA LYS A 148 -6.17 -14.69 12.62
C LYS A 148 -5.37 -14.91 11.33
N SER A 149 -5.53 -16.08 10.70
CA SER A 149 -4.97 -16.31 9.37
C SER A 149 -5.62 -15.35 8.37
N CYS A 150 -4.82 -14.69 7.54
CA CYS A 150 -5.36 -13.92 6.43
C CYS A 150 -6.09 -14.85 5.45
N GLY A 151 -7.28 -14.44 5.00
CA GLY A 151 -7.96 -15.09 3.89
C GLY A 151 -7.15 -14.91 2.60
N THR A 152 -7.22 -15.89 1.71
CA THR A 152 -6.68 -15.76 0.36
C THR A 152 -7.82 -15.64 -0.64
N ARG A 153 -7.77 -14.64 -1.50
CA ARG A 153 -8.63 -14.52 -2.68
C ARG A 153 -8.24 -15.63 -3.65
N ASN A 154 -9.24 -16.42 -4.07
CA ASN A 154 -9.06 -17.56 -4.97
C ASN A 154 -8.01 -18.59 -4.53
N GLY A 155 -7.75 -18.69 -3.22
CA GLY A 155 -6.80 -19.67 -2.66
C GLY A 155 -5.32 -19.36 -2.89
N GLN A 156 -4.98 -18.21 -3.49
CA GLN A 156 -3.60 -17.87 -3.84
C GLN A 156 -3.23 -16.42 -3.46
N GLU A 157 -4.10 -15.43 -3.63
CA GLU A 157 -3.70 -14.04 -3.42
C GLU A 157 -4.12 -13.51 -2.05
N LEU A 158 -3.24 -12.81 -1.35
CA LEU A 158 -3.64 -12.08 -0.16
C LEU A 158 -4.46 -10.86 -0.56
N ASP A 159 -5.53 -10.55 0.16
CA ASP A 159 -6.23 -9.28 -0.04
C ASP A 159 -5.30 -8.13 0.43
N PRO A 160 -5.04 -7.07 -0.37
CA PRO A 160 -4.26 -5.93 0.09
C PRO A 160 -4.86 -5.25 1.32
N PHE A 161 -6.18 -5.27 1.44
CA PHE A 161 -6.96 -4.53 2.42
C PHE A 161 -7.80 -5.47 3.30
N PRO A 162 -7.16 -6.34 4.10
CA PRO A 162 -7.91 -7.21 4.99
C PRO A 162 -8.70 -6.35 5.98
N PRO A 163 -9.96 -6.71 6.29
CA PRO A 163 -10.82 -5.90 7.14
C PRO A 163 -10.35 -5.88 8.59
N GLU A 164 -9.70 -6.97 9.04
CA GLU A 164 -9.16 -7.12 10.39
C GLU A 164 -7.65 -7.41 10.35
N PRO A 165 -6.91 -7.13 11.44
CA PRO A 165 -5.52 -7.57 11.58
C PRO A 165 -5.40 -9.09 11.38
N CYS A 166 -4.46 -9.50 10.55
CA CYS A 166 -4.25 -10.90 10.21
C CYS A 166 -2.78 -11.17 9.90
N CYS A 167 -2.37 -12.43 9.97
CA CYS A 167 -1.05 -12.88 9.54
C CYS A 167 -1.16 -13.99 8.50
N TYR A 168 -0.27 -13.96 7.53
CA TYR A 168 -0.04 -15.03 6.59
C TYR A 168 1.30 -15.69 6.90
N ARG A 169 1.30 -17.01 7.08
CA ARG A 169 2.55 -17.76 7.28
C ARG A 169 3.24 -17.95 5.94
N ASN A 170 4.44 -17.42 5.81
CA ASN A 170 5.25 -17.57 4.61
C ASN A 170 5.81 -19.00 4.51
N ASP A 171 6.07 -19.43 3.28
CA ASP A 171 6.85 -20.65 3.02
C ASP A 171 8.29 -20.42 3.50
N SER A 172 8.73 -21.18 4.50
CA SER A 172 10.03 -21.03 5.15
C SER A 172 11.21 -21.20 4.19
N THR A 173 11.05 -22.01 3.14
CA THR A 173 12.12 -22.25 2.16
C THR A 173 12.33 -20.99 1.31
N LYS A 174 11.24 -20.43 0.77
CA LYS A 174 11.27 -19.25 -0.09
C LYS A 174 11.66 -17.99 0.67
N LEU A 175 11.17 -17.86 1.91
CA LEU A 175 11.52 -16.74 2.78
C LEU A 175 13.03 -16.67 3.02
N SER A 176 13.68 -17.82 3.25
CA SER A 176 15.11 -17.91 3.53
C SER A 176 16.03 -17.49 2.36
N GLU A 177 15.49 -17.45 1.13
CA GLU A 177 16.22 -17.07 -0.08
C GLU A 177 15.97 -15.61 -0.50
N SER A 178 15.02 -14.94 0.15
CA SER A 178 14.59 -13.57 -0.17
C SER A 178 15.70 -12.52 0.02
N PRO A 179 15.61 -11.37 -0.68
CA PRO A 179 16.50 -10.22 -0.45
C PRO A 179 16.53 -9.77 1.01
N MET A 180 15.38 -9.73 1.69
CA MET A 180 15.29 -9.47 3.12
C MET A 180 16.06 -10.46 3.98
N ALA A 181 15.92 -11.76 3.73
CA ALA A 181 16.68 -12.77 4.49
C ALA A 181 18.19 -12.59 4.32
N LYS A 182 18.64 -12.25 3.11
CA LYS A 182 20.05 -11.93 2.85
C LYS A 182 20.50 -10.67 3.60
N TRP A 183 19.65 -9.66 3.71
CA TRP A 183 19.94 -8.43 4.45
C TRP A 183 19.97 -8.67 5.96
N LEU A 184 18.95 -9.33 6.52
CA LEU A 184 18.87 -9.68 7.94
C LEU A 184 20.07 -10.51 8.40
N ARG A 185 20.48 -11.51 7.61
CA ARG A 185 21.69 -12.30 7.92
C ARG A 185 22.96 -11.47 8.03
N ARG A 186 23.06 -10.35 7.30
CA ARG A 186 24.23 -9.44 7.39
C ARG A 186 24.25 -8.64 8.69
N VAL A 187 23.09 -8.40 9.29
CA VAL A 187 22.95 -7.69 10.58
C VAL A 187 22.79 -8.64 11.77
N GLY A 188 22.86 -9.96 11.53
CA GLY A 188 22.80 -10.98 12.58
C GLY A 188 21.39 -11.47 12.92
N ASP A 189 20.39 -11.14 12.11
CA ASP A 189 18.99 -11.51 12.30
C ASP A 189 18.50 -12.53 11.26
N GLU A 190 17.34 -13.13 11.52
CA GLU A 190 16.64 -14.03 10.60
C GLU A 190 15.25 -13.47 10.23
N PRO A 191 14.74 -13.79 9.02
CA PRO A 191 13.42 -13.34 8.61
C PRO A 191 12.33 -14.03 9.42
N GLU A 192 11.44 -13.24 9.97
CA GLU A 192 10.31 -13.77 10.71
C GLU A 192 9.34 -14.53 9.82
N PRO A 193 8.69 -15.61 10.29
CA PRO A 193 7.94 -16.50 9.40
C PRO A 193 6.58 -15.93 8.97
N PHE A 194 6.10 -14.85 9.58
CA PHE A 194 4.77 -14.30 9.32
C PHE A 194 4.83 -12.94 8.64
N TYR A 195 3.99 -12.79 7.62
CA TYR A 195 3.72 -11.52 6.95
C TYR A 195 2.35 -11.03 7.40
N CYS A 196 2.32 -9.94 8.15
CA CYS A 196 1.14 -9.52 8.90
C CYS A 196 0.64 -8.16 8.44
N SER A 197 -0.68 -8.04 8.39
CA SER A 197 -1.39 -6.78 8.22
C SER A 197 -1.95 -6.28 9.55
N ARG A 198 -1.96 -4.97 9.74
CA ARG A 198 -2.68 -4.32 10.85
C ARG A 198 -4.18 -4.12 10.56
N GLY A 199 -4.66 -4.67 9.46
CA GLY A 199 -5.98 -4.38 8.93
C GLY A 199 -6.00 -3.06 8.18
N THR A 200 -7.16 -2.75 7.65
CA THR A 200 -7.42 -1.51 6.92
C THR A 200 -7.55 -0.33 7.87
N PHE A 201 -7.02 0.82 7.48
CA PHE A 201 -7.30 2.11 8.09
C PHE A 201 -7.80 3.12 7.05
N HIS A 202 -8.39 4.21 7.50
CA HIS A 202 -8.75 5.34 6.64
C HIS A 202 -8.03 6.61 7.11
N VAL A 203 -7.76 7.50 6.16
CA VAL A 203 -7.22 8.85 6.42
C VAL A 203 -7.83 9.84 5.44
N ILE A 204 -7.80 11.11 5.83
CA ILE A 204 -8.20 12.23 4.99
C ILE A 204 -6.94 12.94 4.51
N TYR A 205 -6.82 13.13 3.20
CA TYR A 205 -5.90 14.09 2.61
C TYR A 205 -6.65 15.40 2.41
N VAL A 206 -6.08 16.51 2.84
CA VAL A 206 -6.70 17.84 2.71
C VAL A 206 -5.67 18.85 2.22
N THR A 207 -6.08 19.76 1.35
CA THR A 207 -5.17 20.76 0.80
C THR A 207 -4.61 21.69 1.87
N ASP A 208 -3.45 22.31 1.61
CA ASP A 208 -2.82 23.24 2.56
C ASP A 208 -3.74 24.41 2.96
N SER A 209 -4.61 24.86 2.04
CA SER A 209 -5.62 25.89 2.28
C SER A 209 -6.73 25.49 3.26
N MET A 210 -6.99 24.19 3.43
CA MET A 210 -8.11 23.66 4.22
C MET A 210 -7.64 22.88 5.47
N LYS A 211 -6.35 22.90 5.79
CA LYS A 211 -5.77 22.14 6.92
C LYS A 211 -6.38 22.44 8.29
N ASN A 212 -6.92 23.66 8.46
CA ASN A 212 -7.54 24.12 9.72
C ASN A 212 -9.06 23.92 9.73
N GLU A 213 -9.66 23.55 8.61
CA GLU A 213 -11.11 23.35 8.48
C GLU A 213 -11.36 22.32 7.38
N VAL A 214 -11.27 21.04 7.75
CA VAL A 214 -11.48 19.95 6.80
C VAL A 214 -12.93 19.99 6.30
N PRO A 215 -13.15 19.91 4.97
CA PRO A 215 -14.49 19.90 4.39
C PRO A 215 -15.41 18.84 5.03
N SER A 216 -16.64 19.24 5.34
CA SER A 216 -17.58 18.39 6.10
C SER A 216 -17.99 17.12 5.35
N ASP A 217 -18.00 17.15 4.02
CA ASP A 217 -18.21 15.98 3.16
C ASP A 217 -17.09 14.95 3.31
N CYS A 218 -15.82 15.37 3.33
CA CYS A 218 -14.70 14.46 3.61
C CYS A 218 -14.75 13.85 5.01
N ILE A 219 -15.18 14.63 6.02
CA ILE A 219 -15.35 14.10 7.38
C ILE A 219 -16.47 13.06 7.42
N LYS A 220 -17.60 13.31 6.75
CA LYS A 220 -18.71 12.35 6.65
C LYS A 220 -18.27 11.06 5.97
N GLU A 221 -17.63 11.16 4.80
CA GLU A 221 -17.10 10.00 4.07
C GLU A 221 -16.11 9.19 4.91
N TYR A 222 -15.16 9.86 5.57
CA TYR A 222 -14.23 9.21 6.50
C TYR A 222 -14.96 8.46 7.62
N GLN A 223 -15.98 9.08 8.24
CA GLN A 223 -16.76 8.47 9.31
C GLN A 223 -17.58 7.27 8.81
N GLU A 224 -18.23 7.37 7.66
CA GLU A 224 -19.01 6.28 7.08
C GLU A 224 -18.14 5.06 6.78
N ARG A 225 -16.93 5.29 6.24
CA ARG A 225 -15.97 4.22 5.92
C ARG A 225 -15.33 3.61 7.16
N THR A 226 -15.08 4.40 8.20
CA THR A 226 -14.48 3.92 9.45
C THR A 226 -15.50 3.20 10.35
N ASN A 227 -16.77 3.63 10.33
CA ASN A 227 -17.83 3.06 11.17
C ASN A 227 -18.52 1.85 10.54
N ARG A 228 -18.35 1.60 9.23
CA ARG A 228 -18.72 0.32 8.64
C ARG A 228 -17.82 -0.75 9.25
N LYS A 229 -18.41 -1.61 10.10
CA LYS A 229 -17.84 -2.93 10.35
C LYS A 229 -17.91 -3.66 9.00
N GLU A 230 -16.79 -3.73 8.28
CA GLU A 230 -16.66 -4.61 7.12
C GLU A 230 -16.92 -6.03 7.65
N GLY A 231 -18.09 -6.57 7.34
CA GLY A 231 -18.60 -7.86 7.83
C GLY A 231 -18.39 -8.98 6.83
#